data_AF-A0AAN9G7D3-F1
#
_entry.id   AF-A0AAN9G7D3-F1
#
_cell.length_a   1.000
_cell.length_b   1.000
_cell.length_c   1.000
_cell.angle_alpha   90.00
_cell.angle_beta   90.00
_cell.angle_gamma   90.00
#
_symmetry.space_group_name_H-M   'P 1'
#
loop_
_entity.id
_entity.type
_entity.pdbx_description
1 polymer ?
#
loop_
_entity_poly.entity_id
_entity_poly.type
_entity_poly.pdbx_seq_one_letter_code
_entity_poly.pdbx_strand_id
1 'polypeptide(L)'
;MRRQILADVESATTDAATSGDDMQIRIRGFLPRRKKRKDRDRRHQAERHKGKGRQSAYDEVDPVMEDRGKLILSETLVKGRMPFHVYLHYPRAAGLVSLLVAALCFASFRAASVGANFWLRQWTGDPVLTNQSTWGSEVFVNTNEYYLTVYGIFGVLQVVLLLAYNALYWVRTIQASSRLHDRMIRKLFRAPMAFFDTTPIGRIMNRVSTDMEIVDNLMPIIFRDLVSTFTVLLASVVVLVVVSPTSIVVLLPLAVFCYFSLASYVPMSRQCRRMEAVTRSPIFAHFSETITGAATIRAYRATQRFVQESKIRVDDNQKFYFAWMAGLRWIQMSLDGVTNVVIFMAAILEIVSPNPSGGAAGLSVSYALQVGIAGDIRSSKNQQSHFTLESCAHFRRRNFVLLVVQGFCGRCH
;
A
#
# COMPACT_ATOMS: atom_id res chain seq x y z
N MET A 1 -18.76 45.36 -30.95
CA MET A 1 -19.22 44.08 -30.37
C MET A 1 -18.50 42.86 -30.93
N ARG A 2 -18.64 42.46 -32.20
CA ARG A 2 -18.07 41.19 -32.71
C ARG A 2 -16.52 41.08 -32.64
N ARG A 3 -15.80 42.20 -32.74
CA ARG A 3 -14.32 42.26 -32.60
C ARG A 3 -13.84 42.17 -31.15
N GLN A 4 -14.61 42.67 -30.19
CA GLN A 4 -14.29 42.54 -28.76
C GLN A 4 -14.49 41.09 -28.28
N ILE A 5 -15.56 40.44 -28.73
CA ILE A 5 -15.81 39.03 -28.39
C ILE A 5 -14.71 38.12 -28.96
N LEU A 6 -14.20 38.40 -30.16
CA LEU A 6 -13.08 37.66 -30.74
C LEU A 6 -11.77 37.90 -29.96
N ALA A 7 -11.51 39.13 -29.53
CA ALA A 7 -10.32 39.44 -28.72
C ALA A 7 -10.38 38.79 -27.32
N ASP A 8 -11.55 38.74 -26.69
CA ASP A 8 -11.74 38.09 -25.38
C ASP A 8 -11.64 36.56 -25.48
N VAL A 9 -12.04 35.97 -26.61
CA VAL A 9 -11.84 34.53 -26.90
C VAL A 9 -10.37 34.22 -27.20
N GLU A 10 -9.67 35.13 -27.88
CA GLU A 10 -8.24 34.99 -28.20
C GLU A 10 -7.36 35.16 -26.95
N SER A 11 -7.74 36.04 -26.00
CA SER A 11 -7.08 36.16 -24.69
C SER A 11 -7.34 34.95 -23.79
N ALA A 12 -8.57 34.42 -23.77
CA ALA A 12 -8.91 33.23 -22.99
C ALA A 12 -8.24 31.94 -23.50
N THR A 13 -7.97 31.85 -24.80
CA THR A 13 -7.28 30.70 -25.42
C THR A 13 -5.76 30.80 -25.30
N THR A 14 -5.19 32.01 -25.27
CA THR A 14 -3.74 32.20 -25.03
C THR A 14 -3.34 31.93 -23.58
N ASP A 15 -4.17 32.27 -22.59
CA ASP A 15 -3.93 31.95 -21.17
C ASP A 15 -4.05 30.43 -20.86
N ALA A 16 -4.86 29.70 -21.62
CA ALA A 16 -4.94 28.24 -21.51
C ALA A 16 -3.73 27.53 -22.15
N ALA A 17 -3.13 28.12 -23.18
CA ALA A 17 -1.94 27.59 -23.85
C ALA A 17 -0.65 27.80 -23.05
N THR A 18 -0.50 28.95 -22.37
CA THR A 18 0.68 29.26 -21.54
C THR A 18 0.76 28.40 -20.27
N SER A 19 -0.36 27.94 -19.71
CA SER A 19 -0.35 27.01 -18.57
C SER A 19 0.25 25.63 -18.90
N GLY A 20 0.21 25.20 -20.17
CA GLY A 20 0.82 23.96 -20.63
C GLY A 20 2.33 24.07 -20.80
N ASP A 21 2.81 25.21 -21.29
CA ASP A 21 4.23 25.49 -21.51
C ASP A 21 5.00 25.73 -20.21
N ASP A 22 4.37 26.36 -19.20
CA ASP A 22 4.98 26.50 -17.86
C ASP A 22 5.24 25.15 -17.18
N MET A 23 4.43 24.13 -17.48
CA MET A 23 4.63 22.78 -16.96
C MET A 23 5.79 22.06 -17.70
N GLN A 24 6.00 22.31 -18.99
CA GLN A 24 7.15 21.78 -19.73
C GLN A 24 8.47 22.45 -19.32
N ILE A 25 8.47 23.76 -19.05
CA ILE A 25 9.65 24.50 -18.57
C ILE A 25 10.09 23.98 -17.19
N ARG A 26 9.14 23.62 -16.31
CA ARG A 26 9.43 23.04 -14.99
C ARG A 26 10.06 21.64 -15.04
N ILE A 27 9.78 20.85 -16.09
CA ILE A 27 10.33 19.50 -16.27
C ILE A 27 11.77 19.56 -16.82
N ARG A 28 12.11 20.53 -17.67
CA ARG A 28 13.49 20.73 -18.18
C ARG A 28 14.49 21.23 -17.12
N GLY A 29 14.01 21.77 -15.99
CA GLY A 29 14.87 22.24 -14.88
C GLY A 29 15.59 21.14 -14.08
N PHE A 30 15.29 19.86 -14.32
CA PHE A 30 15.85 18.72 -13.57
C PHE A 30 17.18 18.16 -14.11
N LEU A 31 17.73 18.72 -15.18
CA LEU A 31 19.09 18.37 -15.65
C LEU A 31 20.13 19.27 -14.97
N PRO A 32 21.18 18.73 -14.33
CA PRO A 32 22.16 19.55 -13.63
C PRO A 32 22.98 20.37 -14.64
N ARG A 33 22.68 21.66 -14.72
CA ARG A 33 23.54 22.64 -15.41
C ARG A 33 24.83 22.79 -14.59
N ARG A 34 25.89 22.14 -15.08
CA ARG A 34 27.28 22.28 -14.63
C ARG A 34 27.68 23.77 -14.72
N LYS A 35 27.62 24.52 -13.61
CA LYS A 35 28.10 25.92 -13.56
C LYS A 35 29.44 26.00 -12.85
N LYS A 36 30.40 26.55 -13.60
CA LYS A 36 31.78 26.82 -13.21
C LYS A 36 31.86 27.83 -12.07
N ARG A 37 32.84 27.52 -11.22
CA ARG A 37 33.49 28.29 -10.15
C ARG A 37 33.89 29.70 -10.60
N LYS A 38 33.37 30.73 -9.94
CA LYS A 38 34.09 31.99 -9.61
C LYS A 38 33.27 32.84 -8.65
N ASP A 39 33.99 33.64 -7.87
CA ASP A 39 33.55 34.67 -6.92
C ASP A 39 33.31 34.20 -5.47
N ARG A 40 34.44 33.85 -4.87
CA ARG A 40 34.69 33.80 -3.44
C ARG A 40 35.31 35.15 -3.07
N ASP A 41 34.50 36.12 -2.66
CA ASP A 41 34.90 37.24 -1.79
C ASP A 41 33.67 38.02 -1.34
N ARG A 42 33.19 37.67 -0.14
CA ARG A 42 32.36 38.45 0.80
C ARG A 42 31.85 37.49 1.88
N ARG A 43 32.79 36.98 2.68
CA ARG A 43 32.50 36.30 3.95
C ARG A 43 33.50 36.76 5.00
N HIS A 44 33.34 38.01 5.42
CA HIS A 44 33.73 38.44 6.75
C HIS A 44 32.68 39.42 7.23
N GLN A 45 32.30 39.27 8.50
CA GLN A 45 31.33 40.08 9.26
C GLN A 45 29.85 39.66 9.11
N ALA A 46 29.46 38.66 9.90
CA ALA A 46 28.38 38.79 10.89
C ALA A 46 28.05 37.40 11.49
N GLU A 47 29.01 36.77 12.15
CA GLU A 47 28.72 35.80 13.22
C GLU A 47 29.02 36.50 14.55
N ARG A 48 27.98 36.87 15.29
CA ARG A 48 27.95 36.95 16.76
C ARG A 48 26.55 37.39 17.18
N HIS A 49 25.68 36.41 17.41
CA HIS A 49 24.80 36.36 18.59
C HIS A 49 24.19 34.96 18.64
N LYS A 50 24.80 34.07 19.44
CA LYS A 50 24.18 32.83 19.91
C LYS A 50 23.48 33.12 21.24
N GLY A 51 22.17 32.96 21.27
CA GLY A 51 21.37 32.77 22.48
C GLY A 51 20.43 31.59 22.25
N LYS A 52 20.63 30.50 22.99
CA LYS A 52 19.90 29.24 22.89
C LYS A 52 18.45 29.40 23.39
N GLY A 53 17.48 28.87 22.63
CA GLY A 53 16.12 28.66 23.12
C GLY A 53 15.16 28.22 22.01
N ARG A 54 14.86 26.91 21.97
CA ARG A 54 13.65 26.28 21.34
C ARG A 54 13.42 26.55 19.83
N GLN A 55 13.89 25.63 18.99
CA GLN A 55 13.40 25.37 17.62
C GLN A 55 12.95 23.89 17.61
N SER A 56 11.81 23.48 17.05
CA SER A 56 11.14 23.95 15.85
C SER A 56 9.63 23.95 16.04
N ALA A 57 9.01 25.11 15.93
CA ALA A 57 7.60 25.22 15.57
C ALA A 57 7.44 24.82 14.09
N TYR A 58 6.28 24.30 13.76
CA TYR A 58 5.90 23.95 12.40
C TYR A 58 5.77 25.22 11.56
N ASP A 59 6.50 25.31 10.45
CA ASP A 59 6.19 26.26 9.38
C ASP A 59 4.90 25.78 8.69
N GLU A 60 3.77 26.28 9.20
CA GLU A 60 2.49 26.27 8.51
C GLU A 60 2.60 27.29 7.36
N VAL A 61 2.82 26.79 6.15
CA VAL A 61 2.69 27.60 4.94
C VAL A 61 1.19 27.82 4.73
N ASP A 62 0.68 28.95 5.21
CA ASP A 62 -0.65 29.46 4.85
C ASP A 62 -0.76 29.58 3.32
N PRO A 63 -1.70 28.86 2.67
CA PRO A 63 -2.00 29.07 1.25
C PRO A 63 -3.05 30.19 1.16
N VAL A 64 -2.71 31.40 1.58
CA VAL A 64 -3.62 32.55 1.43
C VAL A 64 -2.83 33.72 0.89
N MET A 65 -2.82 33.89 -0.44
CA MET A 65 -2.78 35.19 -1.15
C MET A 65 -2.71 35.00 -2.69
N GLU A 66 -3.52 34.11 -3.29
CA GLU A 66 -3.60 34.07 -4.78
C GLU A 66 -5.00 33.81 -5.37
N ASP A 67 -6.08 33.84 -4.58
CA ASP A 67 -7.42 33.46 -5.11
C ASP A 67 -8.58 34.32 -4.59
N ARG A 68 -8.39 35.65 -4.53
CA ARG A 68 -9.47 36.60 -4.20
C ARG A 68 -10.43 36.75 -5.40
N GLY A 69 -11.24 35.72 -5.67
CA GLY A 69 -12.24 35.78 -6.73
C GLY A 69 -12.90 34.44 -7.11
N LYS A 70 -12.32 33.30 -6.74
CA LYS A 70 -12.94 31.99 -6.99
C LYS A 70 -13.69 31.51 -5.76
N LEU A 71 -15.01 31.33 -5.92
CA LEU A 71 -15.86 30.72 -4.90
C LEU A 71 -15.49 29.24 -4.65
N ILE A 72 -14.98 28.55 -5.67
CA ILE A 72 -14.65 27.13 -5.60
C ILE A 72 -13.20 26.94 -5.18
N LEU A 73 -12.98 26.43 -3.97
CA LEU A 73 -11.64 26.15 -3.46
C LEU A 73 -11.03 24.93 -4.15
N SER A 74 -9.82 25.06 -4.70
CA SER A 74 -9.05 23.94 -5.26
C SER A 74 -8.57 23.01 -4.14
N GLU A 75 -8.63 21.70 -4.36
CA GLU A 75 -8.31 20.72 -3.31
C GLU A 75 -6.80 20.71 -3.02
N THR A 76 -6.42 21.13 -1.81
CA THR A 76 -5.03 21.14 -1.37
C THR A 76 -4.57 19.72 -1.06
N LEU A 77 -3.75 19.14 -1.93
CA LEU A 77 -3.05 17.89 -1.64
C LEU A 77 -1.94 18.17 -0.62
N VAL A 78 -2.05 17.60 0.59
CA VAL A 78 -0.97 17.67 1.59
C VAL A 78 0.27 16.99 1.03
N LYS A 79 1.30 17.78 0.71
CA LYS A 79 2.58 17.28 0.22
C LYS A 79 3.46 16.90 1.41
N GLY A 80 3.78 15.61 1.58
CA GLY A 80 4.73 15.19 2.61
C GLY A 80 4.57 13.76 3.12
N ARG A 81 5.21 13.47 4.25
CA ARG A 81 5.00 12.24 5.03
C ARG A 81 3.75 12.43 5.87
N MET A 82 2.79 11.49 5.79
CA MET A 82 1.58 11.58 6.60
C MET A 82 1.92 11.49 8.08
N PRO A 83 1.42 12.41 8.94
CA PRO A 83 1.71 12.40 10.36
C PRO A 83 1.07 11.19 11.03
N PHE A 84 1.77 10.61 12.01
CA PHE A 84 1.38 9.32 12.62
C PHE A 84 -0.02 9.32 13.25
N HIS A 85 -0.46 10.48 13.76
CA HIS A 85 -1.78 10.63 14.38
C HIS A 85 -2.93 10.25 13.44
N VAL A 86 -2.75 10.41 12.12
CA VAL A 86 -3.77 10.08 11.11
C VAL A 86 -4.08 8.59 11.12
N TYR A 87 -3.05 7.75 11.24
CA TYR A 87 -3.22 6.30 11.32
C TYR A 87 -3.98 5.85 12.58
N LEU A 88 -4.00 6.66 13.64
CA LEU A 88 -4.73 6.33 14.86
C LEU A 88 -6.23 6.65 14.79
N HIS A 89 -6.72 7.39 13.79
CA HIS A 89 -8.15 7.71 13.71
C HIS A 89 -9.02 6.47 13.46
N TYR A 90 -8.59 5.59 12.57
CA TYR A 90 -9.30 4.35 12.26
C TYR A 90 -9.40 3.39 13.46
N PRO A 91 -8.30 2.99 14.13
CA PRO A 91 -8.38 2.10 15.29
C PRO A 91 -9.11 2.74 16.49
N ARG A 92 -9.05 4.07 16.64
CA ARG A 92 -9.88 4.78 17.64
C ARG A 92 -11.37 4.71 17.31
N ALA A 93 -11.77 4.75 16.03
CA ALA A 93 -13.16 4.60 15.64
C ALA A 93 -13.69 3.17 15.86
N ALA A 94 -12.86 2.15 15.60
CA ALA A 94 -13.17 0.75 15.88
C ALA A 94 -13.30 0.46 17.39
N GLY A 95 -12.46 1.13 18.19
CA GLY A 95 -12.30 0.87 19.62
C GLY A 95 -10.93 0.25 19.87
N LEU A 96 -9.99 1.05 20.37
CA LEU A 96 -8.59 0.66 20.50
C LEU A 96 -8.42 -0.59 21.36
N VAL A 97 -9.09 -0.64 22.52
CA VAL A 97 -9.02 -1.78 23.44
C VAL A 97 -9.50 -3.06 22.77
N SER A 98 -10.63 -3.03 22.08
CA SER A 98 -11.16 -4.21 21.39
C SER A 98 -10.27 -4.70 20.24
N LEU A 99 -9.62 -3.78 19.52
CA LEU A 99 -8.64 -4.16 18.50
C LEU A 99 -7.36 -4.75 19.11
N LEU A 100 -6.92 -4.23 20.26
CA LEU A 100 -5.79 -4.80 20.99
C LEU A 100 -6.10 -6.21 21.50
N VAL A 101 -7.32 -6.45 22.01
CA VAL A 101 -7.77 -7.80 22.40
C VAL A 101 -7.81 -8.73 21.18
N ALA A 102 -8.35 -8.28 20.03
CA ALA A 102 -8.32 -9.07 18.81
C ALA A 102 -6.88 -9.39 18.35
N ALA A 103 -5.99 -8.40 18.38
CA ALA A 103 -4.58 -8.59 18.05
C ALA A 103 -3.89 -9.58 19.01
N LEU A 104 -4.22 -9.54 20.30
CA LEU A 104 -3.77 -10.51 21.29
C LEU A 104 -4.27 -11.92 20.96
N CYS A 105 -5.57 -12.09 20.68
CA CYS A 105 -6.12 -13.39 20.28
C CYS A 105 -5.42 -13.95 19.03
N PHE A 106 -5.12 -13.09 18.05
CA PHE A 106 -4.38 -13.48 16.85
C PHE A 106 -2.94 -13.88 17.17
N ALA A 107 -2.25 -13.13 18.03
CA ALA A 107 -0.90 -13.47 18.48
C ALA A 107 -0.89 -14.79 19.25
N SER A 108 -1.86 -15.03 20.14
CA SER A 108 -2.03 -16.30 20.85
C SER A 108 -2.33 -17.46 19.90
N PHE A 109 -3.17 -17.25 18.87
CA PHE A 109 -3.40 -18.24 17.82
C PHE A 109 -2.10 -18.62 17.12
N ARG A 110 -1.29 -17.62 16.74
CA ARG A 110 0.02 -17.85 16.11
C ARG A 110 1.00 -18.55 17.05
N ALA A 111 1.03 -18.18 18.33
CA ALA A 111 1.85 -18.84 19.34
C ALA A 111 1.44 -20.30 19.54
N ALA A 112 0.14 -20.60 19.61
CA ALA A 112 -0.38 -21.97 19.71
C ALA A 112 -0.02 -22.80 18.47
N SER A 113 -0.08 -22.22 17.27
CA SER A 113 0.37 -22.87 16.04
C SER A 113 1.87 -23.17 16.05
N VAL A 114 2.72 -22.22 16.51
CA VAL A 114 4.16 -22.47 16.70
C VAL A 114 4.39 -23.59 17.73
N GLY A 115 3.71 -23.53 18.88
CA GLY A 115 3.78 -24.55 19.93
C GLY A 115 3.40 -25.94 19.42
N ALA A 116 2.35 -26.06 18.61
CA ALA A 116 1.95 -27.32 17.99
C ALA A 116 3.03 -27.89 17.05
N ASN A 117 3.75 -27.01 16.32
CA ASN A 117 4.85 -27.44 15.46
C ASN A 117 6.09 -27.88 16.26
N PHE A 118 6.40 -27.22 17.38
CA PHE A 118 7.42 -27.70 18.31
C PHE A 118 7.03 -29.03 18.98
N TRP A 119 5.75 -29.19 19.30
CA TRP A 119 5.23 -30.46 19.81
C TRP A 119 5.40 -31.58 18.78
N LEU A 120 5.11 -31.31 17.51
CA LEU A 120 5.34 -32.25 16.41
C LEU A 120 6.83 -32.59 16.24
N ARG A 121 7.74 -31.61 16.42
CA ARG A 121 9.19 -31.86 16.45
C ARG A 121 9.56 -32.84 17.56
N GLN A 122 9.00 -32.68 18.76
CA GLN A 122 9.27 -33.59 19.87
C GLN A 122 8.69 -34.99 19.61
N TRP A 123 7.46 -35.05 19.11
CA TRP A 123 6.77 -36.31 18.77
C TRP A 123 7.57 -37.13 17.74
N THR A 124 8.11 -36.48 16.71
CA THR A 124 8.92 -37.13 15.66
C THR A 124 10.35 -37.50 16.10
N GLY A 125 10.83 -36.93 17.21
CA GLY A 125 12.18 -37.18 17.74
C GLY A 125 12.24 -38.15 18.92
N ASP A 126 11.11 -38.72 19.36
CA ASP A 126 11.08 -39.58 20.54
C ASP A 126 11.78 -40.95 20.29
N PRO A 127 12.77 -41.35 21.11
CA PRO A 127 13.51 -42.59 20.92
C PRO A 127 12.63 -43.85 20.96
N VAL A 128 11.51 -43.83 21.70
CA VAL A 128 10.60 -44.98 21.80
C VAL A 128 9.81 -45.19 20.51
N LEU A 129 9.43 -44.09 19.84
CA LEU A 129 8.62 -44.11 18.63
C LEU A 129 9.47 -44.33 17.37
N THR A 130 10.71 -43.86 17.38
CA THR A 130 11.65 -44.05 16.26
C THR A 130 12.22 -45.46 16.16
N ASN A 131 12.24 -46.21 17.26
CA ASN A 131 12.76 -47.59 17.27
C ASN A 131 11.75 -48.56 16.65
N GLN A 132 12.13 -49.22 15.56
CA GLN A 132 11.26 -50.16 14.84
C GLN A 132 10.88 -51.40 15.68
N SER A 133 11.69 -51.76 16.67
CA SER A 133 11.45 -52.94 17.52
C SER A 133 10.33 -52.75 18.55
N THR A 134 9.96 -51.50 18.88
CA THR A 134 8.86 -51.19 19.82
C THR A 134 7.50 -51.06 19.14
N TRP A 135 7.43 -51.21 17.82
CA TRP A 135 6.19 -51.06 17.05
C TRP A 135 5.16 -52.11 17.47
N GLY A 136 3.97 -51.67 17.85
CA GLY A 136 2.89 -52.55 18.33
C GLY A 136 2.98 -52.97 19.81
N SER A 137 4.02 -52.54 20.55
CA SER A 137 4.04 -52.69 22.01
C SER A 137 3.04 -51.74 22.68
N GLU A 138 2.53 -52.12 23.86
CA GLU A 138 1.61 -51.25 24.64
C GLU A 138 2.25 -49.88 24.96
N VAL A 139 3.57 -49.86 25.19
CA VAL A 139 4.33 -48.63 25.45
C VAL A 139 4.32 -47.70 24.23
N PHE A 140 4.46 -48.24 23.02
CA PHE A 140 4.39 -47.46 21.78
C PHE A 140 3.01 -46.84 21.58
N VAL A 141 1.95 -47.63 21.75
CA VAL A 141 0.56 -47.17 21.57
C VAL A 141 0.23 -46.05 22.57
N ASN A 142 0.50 -46.27 23.86
CA ASN A 142 0.20 -45.28 24.89
C ASN A 142 1.00 -43.98 24.71
N THR A 143 2.28 -44.07 24.33
CA THR A 143 3.12 -42.89 24.05
C THR A 143 2.60 -42.11 22.84
N ASN A 144 2.23 -42.81 21.77
CA ASN A 144 1.70 -42.18 20.57
C ASN A 144 0.33 -41.53 20.81
N GLU A 145 -0.55 -42.18 21.56
CA GLU A 145 -1.85 -41.63 21.97
C GLU A 145 -1.71 -40.36 22.82
N TYR A 146 -0.71 -40.31 23.72
CA TYR A 146 -0.37 -39.11 24.48
C TYR A 146 0.00 -37.93 23.58
N TYR A 147 0.95 -38.11 22.65
CA TYR A 147 1.35 -37.05 21.72
C TYR A 147 0.20 -36.60 20.82
N LEU A 148 -0.59 -37.55 20.31
CA LEU A 148 -1.75 -37.29 19.46
C LEU A 148 -2.82 -36.48 20.21
N THR A 149 -3.11 -36.82 21.46
CA THR A 149 -4.10 -36.14 22.29
C THR A 149 -3.70 -34.68 22.54
N VAL A 150 -2.45 -34.44 22.93
CA VAL A 150 -1.94 -33.07 23.15
C VAL A 150 -1.93 -32.26 21.85
N TYR A 151 -1.54 -32.87 20.74
CA TYR A 151 -1.61 -32.21 19.42
C TYR A 151 -3.05 -31.86 19.03
N GLY A 152 -4.01 -32.75 19.32
CA GLY A 152 -5.44 -32.51 19.16
C GLY A 152 -5.94 -31.31 19.97
N ILE A 153 -5.51 -31.18 21.23
CA ILE A 153 -5.83 -30.03 22.09
C ILE A 153 -5.29 -28.73 21.48
N PHE A 154 -4.05 -28.72 20.98
CA PHE A 154 -3.52 -27.56 20.26
C PHE A 154 -4.34 -27.19 19.02
N GLY A 155 -4.83 -28.18 18.28
CA GLY A 155 -5.71 -27.98 17.13
C GLY A 155 -7.03 -27.31 17.51
N VAL A 156 -7.71 -27.82 18.55
CA VAL A 156 -8.95 -27.23 19.07
C VAL A 156 -8.71 -25.81 19.59
N LEU A 157 -7.63 -25.60 20.35
CA LEU A 157 -7.25 -24.27 20.85
C LEU A 157 -7.02 -23.27 19.70
N GLN A 158 -6.34 -23.69 18.63
CA GLN A 158 -6.13 -22.87 17.45
C GLN A 158 -7.46 -22.46 16.80
N VAL A 159 -8.39 -23.39 16.63
CA VAL A 159 -9.71 -23.12 16.04
C VAL A 159 -10.48 -22.10 16.89
N VAL A 160 -10.52 -22.30 18.22
CA VAL A 160 -11.21 -21.40 19.14
C VAL A 160 -10.61 -20.00 19.11
N LEU A 161 -9.28 -19.87 19.16
CA LEU A 161 -8.59 -18.57 19.13
C LEU A 161 -8.79 -17.87 17.78
N LEU A 162 -8.75 -18.60 16.67
CA LEU A 162 -8.98 -18.05 15.34
C LEU A 162 -10.41 -17.57 15.16
N LEU A 163 -11.39 -18.32 15.67
CA LEU A 163 -12.80 -17.95 15.64
C LEU A 163 -13.05 -16.70 16.49
N ALA A 164 -12.51 -16.67 17.71
CA ALA A 164 -12.60 -15.50 18.60
C ALA A 164 -11.98 -14.26 17.96
N TYR A 165 -10.79 -14.39 17.35
CA TYR A 165 -10.15 -13.32 16.60
C TYR A 165 -11.05 -12.81 15.46
N ASN A 166 -11.55 -13.70 14.60
CA ASN A 166 -12.37 -13.30 13.45
C ASN A 166 -13.67 -12.62 13.89
N ALA A 167 -14.36 -13.18 14.90
CA ALA A 167 -15.59 -12.60 15.42
C ALA A 167 -15.35 -11.19 15.98
N LEU A 168 -14.33 -11.02 16.81
CA LEU A 168 -13.99 -9.70 17.38
C LEU A 168 -13.54 -8.72 16.29
N TYR A 169 -12.65 -9.14 15.39
CA TYR A 169 -12.07 -8.28 14.36
C TYR A 169 -13.13 -7.75 13.39
N TRP A 170 -13.94 -8.63 12.80
CA TRP A 170 -14.91 -8.24 11.79
C TRP A 170 -16.06 -7.41 12.36
N VAL A 171 -16.57 -7.77 13.53
CA VAL A 171 -17.64 -6.99 14.20
C VAL A 171 -17.15 -5.57 14.51
N ARG A 172 -15.92 -5.41 15.02
CA ARG A 172 -15.37 -4.08 15.35
C ARG A 172 -15.06 -3.25 14.12
N THR A 173 -14.63 -3.89 13.04
CA THR A 173 -14.36 -3.24 11.76
C THR A 173 -15.63 -2.65 11.15
N ILE A 174 -16.72 -3.43 11.12
CA ILE A 174 -18.02 -2.96 10.62
C ILE A 174 -18.53 -1.79 11.49
N GLN A 175 -18.41 -1.91 12.82
CA GLN A 175 -18.76 -0.80 13.72
C GLN A 175 -17.89 0.46 13.47
N ALA A 176 -16.61 0.30 13.13
CA ALA A 176 -15.72 1.40 12.83
C ALA A 176 -16.19 2.17 11.59
N SER A 177 -16.50 1.43 10.53
CA SER A 177 -17.07 1.95 9.29
C SER A 177 -18.36 2.74 9.57
N SER A 178 -19.35 2.13 10.24
CA SER A 178 -20.62 2.81 10.52
C SER A 178 -20.42 4.08 11.35
N ARG A 179 -19.54 4.05 12.37
CA ARG A 179 -19.24 5.24 13.19
C ARG A 179 -18.56 6.35 12.39
N LEU A 180 -17.67 6.01 11.46
CA LEU A 180 -17.01 6.98 10.60
C LEU A 180 -18.00 7.61 9.63
N HIS A 181 -18.85 6.79 9.00
CA HIS A 181 -19.94 7.24 8.14
C HIS A 181 -20.90 8.18 8.89
N ASP A 182 -21.41 7.78 10.05
CA ASP A 182 -22.35 8.58 10.85
C ASP A 182 -21.74 9.90 11.34
N ARG A 183 -20.44 9.89 11.68
CA ARG A 183 -19.74 11.12 12.07
C ARG A 183 -19.57 12.07 10.88
N MET A 184 -19.26 11.52 9.70
CA MET A 184 -19.13 12.31 8.48
C MET A 184 -20.48 12.94 8.10
N ILE A 185 -21.56 12.15 8.05
CA ILE A 185 -22.90 12.63 7.69
C ILE A 185 -23.43 13.65 8.70
N ARG A 186 -23.26 13.42 10.01
CA ARG A 186 -23.66 14.41 11.03
C ARG A 186 -22.92 15.73 10.91
N LYS A 187 -21.63 15.71 10.56
CA LYS A 187 -20.86 16.94 10.33
C LYS A 187 -21.28 17.63 9.04
N LEU A 188 -21.58 16.87 7.99
CA LEU A 188 -22.05 17.40 6.72
C LEU A 188 -23.38 18.16 6.90
N PHE A 189 -24.36 17.57 7.59
CA PHE A 189 -25.65 18.25 7.85
C PHE A 189 -25.56 19.48 8.76
N ARG A 190 -24.49 19.59 9.57
CA ARG A 190 -24.24 20.76 10.43
C ARG A 190 -23.33 21.81 9.79
N ALA A 191 -22.87 21.58 8.57
CA ALA A 191 -22.01 22.53 7.87
C ALA A 191 -22.82 23.78 7.45
N PRO A 192 -22.24 24.99 7.54
CA PRO A 192 -22.90 26.21 7.09
C PRO A 192 -23.12 26.21 5.58
N MET A 193 -24.10 26.97 5.08
CA MET A 193 -24.40 27.09 3.64
C MET A 193 -23.16 27.47 2.82
N ALA A 194 -22.29 28.33 3.36
CA ALA A 194 -21.02 28.73 2.76
C ALA A 194 -20.10 27.54 2.41
N PHE A 195 -20.16 26.43 3.16
CA PHE A 195 -19.42 25.22 2.80
C PHE A 195 -19.96 24.59 1.51
N PHE A 196 -21.28 24.56 1.32
CA PHE A 196 -21.91 24.01 0.13
C PHE A 196 -21.76 24.92 -1.10
N ASP A 197 -21.68 26.24 -0.89
CA ASP A 197 -21.43 27.19 -1.98
C ASP A 197 -19.98 27.16 -2.47
N THR A 198 -19.03 26.85 -1.58
CA THR A 198 -17.59 26.83 -1.89
C THR A 198 -17.07 25.44 -2.29
N THR A 199 -17.78 24.37 -1.94
CA THR A 199 -17.37 23.01 -2.25
C THR A 199 -18.25 22.38 -3.33
N PRO A 200 -17.66 21.84 -4.40
CA PRO A 200 -18.45 21.26 -5.49
C PRO A 200 -19.13 19.97 -5.01
N ILE A 201 -20.40 19.79 -5.36
CA ILE A 201 -21.21 18.65 -4.93
C ILE A 201 -20.59 17.29 -5.28
N GLY A 202 -19.86 17.22 -6.41
CA GLY A 202 -19.12 16.01 -6.81
C GLY A 202 -18.02 15.61 -5.83
N ARG A 203 -17.37 16.57 -5.15
CA ARG A 203 -16.34 16.30 -4.13
C ARG A 203 -16.97 15.70 -2.87
N ILE A 204 -18.11 16.24 -2.45
CA ILE A 204 -18.89 15.70 -1.32
C ILE A 204 -19.33 14.27 -1.64
N MET A 205 -19.89 14.05 -2.84
CA MET A 205 -20.32 12.72 -3.28
C MET A 205 -19.15 11.72 -3.33
N ASN A 206 -17.97 12.12 -3.82
CA ASN A 206 -16.81 11.22 -3.89
C ASN A 206 -16.30 10.82 -2.50
N ARG A 207 -16.36 11.72 -1.51
CA ARG A 207 -16.00 11.41 -0.11
C ARG A 207 -17.00 10.45 0.54
N VAL A 208 -18.29 10.64 0.29
CA VAL A 208 -19.35 9.79 0.86
C VAL A 208 -19.39 8.40 0.20
N SER A 209 -19.07 8.31 -1.08
CA SER A 209 -19.09 7.05 -1.84
C SER A 209 -17.72 6.37 -1.89
N THR A 210 -16.80 6.88 -2.70
CA THR A 210 -15.51 6.23 -3.00
C THR A 210 -14.60 6.15 -1.78
N ASP A 211 -14.47 7.23 -0.99
CA ASP A 211 -13.58 7.19 0.18
C ASP A 211 -14.16 6.29 1.27
N MET A 212 -15.48 6.25 1.42
CA MET A 212 -16.15 5.34 2.35
C MET A 212 -15.99 3.87 1.91
N GLU A 213 -16.11 3.58 0.61
CA GLU A 213 -15.87 2.25 0.04
C GLU A 213 -14.44 1.74 0.37
N ILE A 214 -13.45 2.63 0.32
CA ILE A 214 -12.06 2.32 0.72
C ILE A 214 -11.97 2.02 2.23
N VAL A 215 -12.67 2.78 3.07
CA VAL A 215 -12.71 2.56 4.52
C VAL A 215 -13.42 1.25 4.88
N ASP A 216 -14.42 0.86 4.09
CA ASP A 216 -15.26 -0.32 4.35
C ASP A 216 -14.61 -1.61 3.88
N ASN A 217 -14.00 -1.60 2.69
CA ASN A 217 -13.49 -2.82 2.06
C ASN A 217 -11.97 -2.91 2.14
N LEU A 218 -11.26 -1.83 1.87
CA LEU A 218 -9.80 -1.88 1.68
C LEU A 218 -9.04 -1.73 3.01
N MET A 219 -9.44 -0.78 3.87
CA MET A 219 -8.79 -0.55 5.17
C MET A 219 -8.73 -1.79 6.06
N PRO A 220 -9.82 -2.57 6.22
CA PRO A 220 -9.78 -3.78 7.04
C PRO A 220 -8.82 -4.84 6.51
N ILE A 221 -8.76 -4.98 5.18
CA ILE A 221 -7.87 -5.95 4.54
C ILE A 221 -6.42 -5.54 4.74
N ILE A 222 -6.08 -4.26 4.53
CA ILE A 222 -4.72 -3.75 4.72
C ILE A 222 -4.28 -3.91 6.17
N PHE A 223 -5.14 -3.57 7.13
CA PHE A 223 -4.81 -3.65 8.55
C PHE A 223 -4.61 -5.11 9.01
N ARG A 224 -5.52 -6.02 8.62
CA ARG A 224 -5.39 -7.45 8.88
C ARG A 224 -4.10 -8.01 8.30
N ASP A 225 -3.81 -7.69 7.05
CA ASP A 225 -2.60 -8.17 6.39
C ASP A 225 -1.34 -7.63 7.08
N LEU A 226 -1.33 -6.37 7.53
CA LEU A 226 -0.21 -5.80 8.28
C LEU A 226 0.06 -6.55 9.58
N VAL A 227 -0.98 -6.79 10.38
CA VAL A 227 -0.87 -7.55 11.64
C VAL A 227 -0.46 -9.00 11.37
N SER A 228 -1.05 -9.63 10.37
CA SER A 228 -0.76 -11.02 10.00
C SER A 228 0.68 -11.18 9.53
N THR A 229 1.14 -10.37 8.58
CA THR A 229 2.49 -10.45 8.05
C THR A 229 3.53 -10.15 9.13
N PHE A 230 3.30 -9.13 9.96
CA PHE A 230 4.20 -8.83 11.07
C PHE A 230 4.33 -10.01 12.04
N THR A 231 3.21 -10.63 12.42
CA THR A 231 3.21 -11.75 13.37
C THR A 231 3.84 -13.01 12.78
N VAL A 232 3.58 -13.31 11.49
CA VAL A 232 4.19 -14.46 10.80
C VAL A 232 5.70 -14.27 10.66
N LEU A 233 6.16 -13.10 10.21
CA LEU A 233 7.59 -12.81 10.10
C LEU A 233 8.29 -12.91 11.45
N LEU A 234 7.70 -12.31 12.49
CA LEU A 234 8.25 -12.38 13.85
C LEU A 234 8.32 -13.83 14.36
N ALA A 235 7.24 -14.60 14.19
CA ALA A 235 7.19 -16.00 14.59
C ALA A 235 8.26 -16.82 13.85
N SER A 236 8.37 -16.69 12.52
CA SER A 236 9.38 -17.41 11.74
C SER A 236 10.80 -17.10 12.17
N VAL A 237 11.13 -15.82 12.38
CA VAL A 237 12.47 -15.42 12.86
C VAL A 237 12.74 -16.00 14.25
N VAL A 238 11.77 -15.94 15.17
CA VAL A 238 11.91 -16.52 16.52
C VAL A 238 12.13 -18.03 16.44
N VAL A 239 11.36 -18.77 15.63
CA VAL A 239 11.54 -20.22 15.47
C VAL A 239 12.93 -20.55 14.92
N LEU A 240 13.39 -19.85 13.89
CA LEU A 240 14.72 -20.09 13.31
C LEU A 240 15.84 -19.91 14.34
N VAL A 241 15.76 -18.84 15.13
CA VAL A 241 16.75 -18.55 16.19
C VAL A 241 16.69 -19.58 17.33
N VAL A 242 15.49 -20.02 17.75
CA VAL A 242 15.34 -21.01 18.83
C VAL A 242 15.82 -22.39 18.40
N VAL A 243 15.55 -22.79 17.14
CA VAL A 243 15.97 -24.10 16.63
C VAL A 243 17.48 -24.14 16.43
N SER A 244 18.06 -23.10 15.83
CA SER A 244 19.50 -23.03 15.56
C SER A 244 20.03 -21.64 15.91
N PRO A 245 20.61 -21.46 17.12
CA PRO A 245 21.11 -20.15 17.56
C PRO A 245 22.21 -19.56 16.65
N THR A 246 22.97 -20.42 15.97
CA THR A 246 24.02 -20.02 15.00
C THR A 246 23.45 -19.32 13.76
N SER A 247 22.16 -19.50 13.46
CA SER A 247 21.46 -18.83 12.35
C SER A 247 21.44 -17.30 12.48
N ILE A 248 21.60 -16.74 13.69
CA ILE A 248 21.65 -15.29 13.91
C ILE A 248 22.77 -14.64 13.09
N VAL A 249 23.92 -15.31 12.99
CA VAL A 249 25.09 -14.80 12.24
C VAL A 249 24.76 -14.59 10.77
N VAL A 250 23.89 -15.42 10.21
CA VAL A 250 23.41 -15.33 8.82
C VAL A 250 22.25 -14.34 8.69
N LEU A 251 21.33 -14.33 9.65
CA LEU A 251 20.14 -13.46 9.61
C LEU A 251 20.49 -11.97 9.71
N LEU A 252 21.51 -11.60 10.48
CA LEU A 252 21.89 -10.20 10.71
C LEU A 252 22.32 -9.47 9.41
N PRO A 253 23.28 -9.96 8.60
CA PRO A 253 23.66 -9.31 7.36
C PRO A 253 22.50 -9.30 6.33
N LEU A 254 21.68 -10.34 6.30
CA LEU A 254 20.50 -10.40 5.42
C LEU A 254 19.43 -9.38 5.83
N ALA A 255 19.20 -9.17 7.13
CA ALA A 255 18.29 -8.15 7.62
C ALA A 255 18.77 -6.73 7.25
N VAL A 256 20.08 -6.47 7.30
CA VAL A 256 20.68 -5.22 6.83
C VAL A 256 20.44 -5.03 5.33
N PHE A 257 20.66 -6.07 4.52
CA PHE A 257 20.37 -6.03 3.08
C PHE A 257 18.90 -5.76 2.77
N CYS A 258 17.97 -6.41 3.48
CA CYS A 258 16.54 -6.15 3.39
C CYS A 258 16.22 -4.69 3.73
N TYR A 259 16.79 -4.15 4.81
CA TYR A 259 16.59 -2.76 5.21
C TYR A 259 17.03 -1.79 4.11
N PHE A 260 18.22 -1.97 3.52
CA PHE A 260 18.70 -1.11 2.42
C PHE A 260 17.84 -1.22 1.17
N SER A 261 17.40 -2.43 0.82
CA SER A 261 16.51 -2.68 -0.31
C SER A 261 15.16 -1.96 -0.12
N LEU A 262 14.56 -2.07 1.06
CA LEU A 262 13.31 -1.36 1.39
C LEU A 262 13.50 0.15 1.44
N ALA A 263 14.60 0.64 2.04
CA ALA A 263 14.91 2.05 2.16
C ALA A 263 15.09 2.73 0.79
N SER A 264 15.58 1.99 -0.21
CA SER A 264 15.73 2.46 -1.58
C SER A 264 14.42 2.36 -2.38
N TYR A 265 13.67 1.27 -2.19
CA TYR A 265 12.40 1.03 -2.89
C TYR A 265 11.30 2.03 -2.50
N VAL A 266 11.12 2.32 -1.21
CA VAL A 266 9.99 3.16 -0.74
C VAL A 266 10.00 4.57 -1.34
N PRO A 267 11.12 5.32 -1.37
CA PRO A 267 11.17 6.62 -2.02
C PRO A 267 10.94 6.56 -3.53
N MET A 268 11.61 5.63 -4.23
CA MET A 268 11.50 5.45 -5.68
C MET A 268 10.06 5.17 -6.08
N SER A 269 9.46 4.18 -5.42
CA SER A 269 8.10 3.74 -5.65
C SER A 269 7.11 4.90 -5.44
N ARG A 270 7.22 5.67 -4.34
CA ARG A 270 6.38 6.86 -4.10
C ARG A 270 6.50 7.91 -5.20
N GLN A 271 7.72 8.15 -5.71
CA GLN A 271 7.94 9.13 -6.77
C GLN A 271 7.35 8.66 -8.10
N CYS A 272 7.58 7.42 -8.51
CA CYS A 272 6.98 6.84 -9.72
C CYS A 272 5.46 6.93 -9.69
N ARG A 273 4.85 6.55 -8.55
CA ARG A 273 3.40 6.62 -8.38
C ARG A 273 2.86 8.05 -8.43
N ARG A 274 3.61 9.01 -7.89
CA ARG A 274 3.26 10.43 -8.02
C ARG A 274 3.29 10.89 -9.47
N MET A 275 4.33 10.50 -10.22
CA MET A 275 4.46 10.87 -11.63
C MET A 275 3.37 10.23 -12.49
N GLU A 276 3.07 8.94 -12.28
CA GLU A 276 1.95 8.24 -12.94
C GLU A 276 0.62 8.94 -12.67
N ALA A 277 0.32 9.28 -11.41
CA ALA A 277 -0.92 9.99 -11.09
C ALA A 277 -1.03 11.35 -11.81
N VAL A 278 0.08 12.09 -11.93
CA VAL A 278 0.12 13.39 -12.62
C VAL A 278 -0.05 13.22 -14.12
N THR A 279 0.67 12.30 -14.77
CA THR A 279 0.61 12.08 -16.23
C THR A 279 -0.64 11.36 -16.69
N ARG A 280 -1.39 10.73 -15.79
CA ARG A 280 -2.70 10.13 -16.10
C ARG A 280 -3.79 11.17 -16.33
N SER A 281 -3.74 12.32 -15.65
CA SER A 281 -4.81 13.32 -15.71
C SER A 281 -5.02 13.97 -17.09
N PRO A 282 -3.96 14.34 -17.86
CA PRO A 282 -4.12 14.94 -19.19
C PRO A 282 -4.71 13.97 -20.23
N ILE A 283 -4.56 12.65 -20.03
CA ILE A 283 -5.18 11.63 -20.90
C ILE A 283 -6.71 11.76 -20.81
N PHE A 284 -7.26 11.91 -19.60
CA PHE A 284 -8.70 12.06 -19.42
C PHE A 284 -9.21 13.42 -19.90
N ALA A 285 -8.43 14.49 -19.70
CA ALA A 285 -8.77 15.80 -20.24
C ALA A 285 -8.86 15.77 -21.78
N HIS A 286 -7.82 15.26 -22.45
CA HIS A 286 -7.79 15.14 -23.91
C HIS A 286 -8.92 14.24 -24.43
N PHE A 287 -9.25 13.16 -23.74
CA PHE A 287 -10.36 12.29 -24.10
C PHE A 287 -11.71 13.02 -24.01
N SER A 288 -11.93 13.79 -22.95
CA SER A 288 -13.15 14.60 -22.77
C SER A 288 -13.30 15.68 -23.85
N GLU A 289 -12.20 16.36 -24.18
CA GLU A 289 -12.14 17.37 -25.23
C GLU A 289 -12.43 16.75 -26.61
N THR A 290 -11.84 15.58 -26.89
CA THR A 290 -12.05 14.86 -28.15
C THR A 290 -13.51 14.42 -28.34
N ILE A 291 -14.19 13.99 -27.26
CA ILE A 291 -15.62 13.62 -27.32
C ILE A 291 -16.47 14.84 -27.63
N THR A 292 -16.22 15.95 -26.93
CA THR A 292 -17.00 17.18 -27.08
C THR A 292 -16.77 17.82 -28.46
N GLY A 293 -15.53 17.78 -28.95
CA GLY A 293 -15.12 18.30 -30.26
C GLY A 293 -15.17 17.31 -31.41
N ALA A 294 -15.83 16.15 -31.26
CA ALA A 294 -15.75 15.07 -32.23
C ALA A 294 -16.23 15.48 -33.64
N ALA A 295 -17.30 16.28 -33.72
CA ALA A 295 -17.83 16.79 -34.99
C ALA A 295 -16.84 17.73 -35.68
N THR A 296 -16.24 18.66 -34.94
CA THR A 296 -15.24 19.61 -35.43
C THR A 296 -13.96 18.91 -35.90
N ILE A 297 -13.44 17.96 -35.12
CA ILE A 297 -12.24 17.18 -35.49
C ILE A 297 -12.45 16.44 -36.81
N ARG A 298 -13.63 15.84 -37.00
CA ARG A 298 -14.00 15.15 -38.25
C ARG A 298 -14.16 16.13 -39.41
N ALA A 299 -14.80 17.27 -39.19
CA ALA A 299 -14.97 18.31 -40.21
C ALA A 299 -13.63 18.83 -40.74
N TYR A 300 -12.65 19.06 -39.85
CA TYR A 300 -11.30 19.49 -40.22
C TYR A 300 -10.36 18.35 -40.63
N ARG A 301 -10.84 17.09 -40.67
CA ARG A 301 -10.03 15.88 -40.98
C ARG A 301 -8.75 15.75 -40.13
N ALA A 302 -8.78 16.26 -38.89
CA ALA A 302 -7.63 16.28 -37.98
C ALA A 302 -7.51 15.03 -37.09
N THR A 303 -8.26 13.96 -37.39
CA THR A 303 -8.37 12.77 -36.55
C THR A 303 -7.01 12.11 -36.26
N GLN A 304 -6.13 12.02 -37.26
CA GLN A 304 -4.81 11.39 -37.11
C GLN A 304 -3.92 12.16 -36.13
N ARG A 305 -3.99 13.50 -36.13
CA ARG A 305 -3.26 14.34 -35.16
C ARG A 305 -3.72 14.04 -33.74
N PHE A 306 -5.02 14.04 -33.48
CA PHE A 306 -5.58 13.75 -32.16
C PHE A 306 -5.25 12.32 -31.69
N VAL A 307 -5.26 11.34 -32.59
CA VAL A 307 -4.82 9.96 -32.28
C VAL A 307 -3.35 9.94 -31.88
N GLN A 308 -2.48 10.63 -32.63
CA GLN A 308 -1.05 10.68 -32.32
C GLN A 308 -0.77 11.37 -30.98
N GLU A 309 -1.43 12.49 -30.70
CA GLU A 309 -1.30 13.16 -29.41
C GLU A 309 -1.81 12.27 -28.26
N SER A 310 -2.89 11.52 -28.47
CA SER A 310 -3.39 10.55 -27.48
C SER A 310 -2.36 9.45 -27.21
N LYS A 311 -1.70 8.91 -28.24
CA LYS A 311 -0.65 7.89 -28.08
C LYS A 311 0.51 8.41 -27.24
N ILE A 312 1.02 9.61 -27.55
CA ILE A 312 2.13 10.23 -26.82
C ILE A 312 1.79 10.37 -25.33
N ARG A 313 0.60 10.89 -25.00
CA ARG A 313 0.18 11.06 -23.59
C ARG A 313 0.03 9.73 -22.86
N VAL A 314 -0.48 8.69 -23.54
CA VAL A 314 -0.56 7.34 -22.97
C VAL A 314 0.83 6.75 -22.75
N ASP A 315 1.73 6.86 -23.72
CA ASP A 315 3.10 6.37 -23.63
C ASP A 315 3.87 7.04 -22.47
N ASP A 316 3.70 8.34 -22.29
CA ASP A 316 4.31 9.08 -21.18
C ASP A 316 3.82 8.57 -19.81
N ASN A 317 2.54 8.22 -19.68
CA ASN A 317 2.01 7.58 -18.47
C ASN A 317 2.55 6.15 -18.29
N GLN A 318 2.57 5.37 -19.36
CA GLN A 318 3.01 3.97 -19.33
C GLN A 318 4.47 3.83 -18.88
N LYS A 319 5.36 4.77 -19.25
CA LYS A 319 6.76 4.79 -18.76
C LYS A 319 6.84 4.76 -17.24
N PHE A 320 6.07 5.60 -16.55
CA PHE A 320 6.08 5.66 -15.07
C PHE A 320 5.39 4.47 -14.43
N TYR A 321 4.29 4.00 -15.02
CA TYR A 321 3.59 2.80 -14.56
C TYR A 321 4.49 1.55 -14.66
N PHE A 322 5.16 1.38 -15.80
CA PHE A 322 6.11 0.29 -16.00
C PHE A 322 7.29 0.37 -15.04
N ALA A 323 7.87 1.55 -14.83
CA ALA A 323 8.96 1.75 -13.87
C ALA A 323 8.54 1.38 -12.43
N TRP A 324 7.32 1.73 -12.03
CA TRP A 324 6.76 1.30 -10.74
C TRP A 324 6.63 -0.22 -10.65
N MET A 325 6.07 -0.88 -11.67
CA MET A 325 5.92 -2.34 -11.69
C MET A 325 7.27 -3.05 -11.69
N ALA A 326 8.24 -2.56 -12.48
CA ALA A 326 9.60 -3.09 -12.50
C ALA A 326 10.27 -2.98 -11.11
N GLY A 327 10.08 -1.84 -10.43
CA GLY A 327 10.54 -1.67 -9.05
C GLY A 327 9.89 -2.66 -8.07
N LEU A 328 8.59 -2.94 -8.22
CA LEU A 328 7.89 -3.94 -7.40
C LEU A 328 8.43 -5.36 -7.64
N ARG A 329 8.70 -5.71 -8.90
CA ARG A 329 9.31 -7.01 -9.24
C ARG A 329 10.73 -7.13 -8.71
N TRP A 330 11.52 -6.07 -8.80
CA TRP A 330 12.89 -6.05 -8.27
C TRP A 330 12.94 -6.30 -6.76
N ILE A 331 12.08 -5.64 -5.97
CA ILE A 331 12.05 -5.86 -4.52
C ILE A 331 11.58 -7.28 -4.18
N GLN A 332 10.62 -7.83 -4.93
CA GLN A 332 10.18 -9.21 -4.77
C GLN A 332 11.34 -10.19 -5.02
N MET A 333 11.99 -10.11 -6.18
CA MET A 333 13.15 -10.96 -6.52
C MET A 333 14.27 -10.86 -5.47
N SER A 334 14.50 -9.66 -4.92
CA SER A 334 15.50 -9.44 -3.89
C SER A 334 15.14 -10.14 -2.57
N LEU A 335 13.86 -10.10 -2.16
CA LEU A 335 13.37 -10.78 -0.95
C LEU A 335 13.32 -12.30 -1.11
N ASP A 336 12.97 -12.79 -2.31
CA ASP A 336 12.98 -14.23 -2.62
C ASP A 336 14.41 -14.76 -2.62
N GLY A 337 15.35 -14.00 -3.18
CA GLY A 337 16.79 -14.29 -3.11
C GLY A 337 17.28 -14.43 -1.67
N VAL A 338 16.90 -13.49 -0.80
CA VAL A 338 17.21 -13.57 0.65
C VAL A 338 16.61 -14.83 1.28
N THR A 339 15.34 -15.13 0.97
CA THR A 339 14.66 -16.30 1.52
C THR A 339 15.36 -17.60 1.10
N ASN A 340 15.75 -17.74 -0.16
CA ASN A 340 16.47 -18.91 -0.65
C ASN A 340 17.82 -19.08 0.05
N VAL A 341 18.54 -17.98 0.31
CA VAL A 341 19.78 -18.01 1.11
C VAL A 341 19.50 -18.45 2.55
N VAL A 342 18.43 -17.96 3.18
CA VAL A 342 18.02 -18.40 4.53
C VAL A 342 17.71 -19.89 4.55
N ILE A 343 16.96 -20.41 3.58
CA ILE A 343 16.62 -21.84 3.47
C ILE A 343 17.89 -22.68 3.30
N PHE A 344 18.78 -22.29 2.38
CA PHE A 344 20.04 -22.99 2.12
C PHE A 344 20.92 -23.04 3.37
N MET A 345 21.08 -21.90 4.05
CA MET A 345 21.89 -21.82 5.27
C MET A 345 21.24 -22.55 6.44
N ALA A 346 19.91 -22.51 6.60
CA ALA A 346 19.21 -23.25 7.64
C ALA A 346 19.40 -24.77 7.48
N ALA A 347 19.36 -25.28 6.23
CA ALA A 347 19.60 -26.69 5.95
C ALA A 347 21.04 -27.11 6.29
N ILE A 348 22.05 -26.31 5.89
CA ILE A 348 23.46 -26.60 6.19
C ILE A 348 23.74 -26.56 7.69
N LEU A 349 23.24 -25.54 8.39
CA LEU A 349 23.47 -25.39 9.83
C LEU A 349 22.90 -26.54 10.64
N GLU A 350 21.79 -27.13 10.20
CA GLU A 350 21.21 -28.31 10.84
C GLU A 350 22.04 -29.57 10.59
N ILE A 351 22.54 -29.77 9.37
CA ILE A 351 23.42 -30.91 9.03
C ILE A 351 24.72 -30.86 9.82
N VAL A 352 25.28 -29.66 10.03
CA VAL A 352 26.53 -29.45 10.77
C VAL A 352 26.31 -29.48 12.29
N SER A 353 25.07 -29.42 12.76
CA SER A 353 24.78 -29.38 14.19
C SER A 353 25.24 -30.66 14.91
N PRO A 354 25.70 -30.58 16.17
CA PRO A 354 26.21 -31.76 16.90
C PRO A 354 25.18 -32.88 17.10
N ASN A 355 23.89 -32.53 17.12
CA ASN A 355 22.77 -33.47 17.33
C ASN A 355 21.73 -33.26 16.22
N PRO A 356 21.98 -33.79 15.01
CA PRO A 356 21.06 -33.61 13.89
C PRO A 356 19.76 -34.34 14.19
N SER A 357 18.66 -33.60 14.27
CA SER A 357 17.32 -34.19 14.46
C SER A 357 16.46 -33.87 13.25
N GLY A 358 15.93 -34.91 12.58
CA GLY A 358 15.10 -34.73 11.38
C GLY A 358 13.89 -33.82 11.62
N GLY A 359 13.31 -33.87 12.82
CA GLY A 359 12.22 -32.98 13.23
C GLY A 359 12.62 -31.51 13.33
N ALA A 360 13.83 -31.19 13.79
CA ALA A 360 14.33 -29.80 13.84
C ALA A 360 14.66 -29.27 12.44
N ALA A 361 15.25 -30.11 11.58
CA ALA A 361 15.50 -29.81 10.18
C ALA A 361 14.21 -29.48 9.41
N GLY A 362 13.18 -30.33 9.58
CA GLY A 362 11.88 -30.11 8.96
C GLY A 362 11.22 -28.82 9.45
N LEU A 363 11.31 -28.54 10.76
CA LEU A 363 10.77 -27.33 11.36
C LEU A 363 11.47 -26.06 10.84
N SER A 364 12.80 -26.02 10.84
CA SER A 364 13.57 -24.84 10.41
C SER A 364 13.33 -24.52 8.94
N VAL A 365 13.38 -25.51 8.06
CA VAL A 365 13.13 -25.34 6.62
C VAL A 365 11.68 -24.91 6.36
N SER A 366 10.70 -25.48 7.06
CA SER A 366 9.28 -25.12 6.90
C SER A 366 9.02 -23.65 7.27
N TYR A 367 9.64 -23.15 8.34
CA TYR A 367 9.50 -21.75 8.75
C TYR A 367 10.31 -20.78 7.89
N ALA A 368 11.47 -21.19 7.39
CA ALA A 368 12.22 -20.43 6.39
C ALA A 368 11.39 -20.26 5.09
N LEU A 369 10.70 -21.31 4.65
CA LEU A 369 9.84 -21.27 3.47
C LEU A 369 8.63 -20.32 3.66
N GLN A 370 8.03 -20.31 4.85
CA GLN A 370 6.91 -19.41 5.16
C GLN A 370 7.28 -17.92 5.01
N VAL A 371 8.53 -17.54 5.26
CA VAL A 371 9.01 -16.16 5.06
C VAL A 371 8.91 -15.75 3.59
N GLY A 372 9.29 -16.64 2.66
CA GLY A 372 9.19 -16.39 1.21
C GLY A 372 7.75 -16.33 0.73
N ILE A 373 6.94 -17.33 1.11
CA ILE A 373 5.53 -17.42 0.71
C ILE A 373 4.74 -16.19 1.19
N ALA A 374 5.04 -15.68 2.39
CA ALA A 374 4.41 -14.46 2.91
C ALA A 374 4.73 -13.22 2.06
N GLY A 375 5.95 -13.13 1.52
CA GLY A 375 6.37 -12.09 0.58
C GLY A 375 5.63 -12.19 -0.76
N ASP A 376 5.57 -13.39 -1.33
CA ASP A 376 4.96 -13.67 -2.63
C ASP A 376 3.46 -13.42 -2.67
N ILE A 377 2.71 -13.93 -1.68
CA ILE A 377 1.26 -13.71 -1.57
C ILE A 377 0.97 -12.22 -1.49
N ARG A 378 1.81 -11.44 -0.81
CA ARG A 378 1.63 -9.99 -0.69
C ARG A 378 1.93 -9.28 -2.00
N SER A 379 2.99 -9.65 -2.71
CA SER A 379 3.28 -9.11 -4.04
C SER A 379 2.13 -9.38 -5.02
N SER A 380 1.62 -10.62 -5.02
CA SER A 380 0.49 -11.03 -5.85
C SER A 380 -0.79 -10.26 -5.51
N LYS A 381 -1.14 -10.12 -4.21
CA LYS A 381 -2.28 -9.31 -3.78
C LYS A 381 -2.14 -7.83 -4.13
N ASN A 382 -0.95 -7.25 -3.99
CA ASN A 382 -0.70 -5.86 -4.38
C ASN A 382 -0.91 -5.68 -5.90
N GLN A 383 -0.39 -6.61 -6.70
CA GLN A 383 -0.60 -6.63 -8.14
C GLN A 383 -2.10 -6.77 -8.50
N GLN A 384 -2.80 -7.68 -7.83
CA GLN A 384 -4.23 -7.94 -8.06
C GLN A 384 -5.14 -6.80 -7.59
N SER A 385 -4.81 -6.15 -6.48
CA SER A 385 -5.52 -4.95 -5.99
C SER A 385 -5.41 -3.78 -6.96
N HIS A 386 -4.28 -3.64 -7.64
CA HIS A 386 -4.10 -2.67 -8.72
C HIS A 386 -4.96 -3.02 -9.94
N PHE A 387 -4.93 -4.27 -10.40
CA PHE A 387 -5.78 -4.71 -11.52
C PHE A 387 -7.27 -4.60 -11.21
N THR A 388 -7.70 -4.87 -9.98
CA THR A 388 -9.11 -4.77 -9.56
C THR A 388 -9.57 -3.34 -9.36
N LEU A 389 -8.73 -2.44 -8.83
CA LEU A 389 -9.04 -1.00 -8.78
C LEU A 389 -9.12 -0.40 -10.18
N GLU A 390 -8.23 -0.79 -11.09
CA GLU A 390 -8.31 -0.39 -12.50
C GLU A 390 -9.54 -1.00 -13.19
N SER A 391 -9.86 -2.26 -12.91
CA SER A 391 -11.05 -2.93 -13.44
C SER A 391 -12.35 -2.34 -12.90
N CYS A 392 -12.40 -1.94 -11.63
CA CYS A 392 -13.57 -1.25 -11.04
C CYS A 392 -13.68 0.18 -11.57
N ALA A 393 -12.57 0.90 -11.74
CA ALA A 393 -12.55 2.19 -12.44
C ALA A 393 -13.00 2.05 -13.91
N HIS A 394 -12.61 0.96 -14.58
CA HIS A 394 -13.06 0.62 -15.93
C HIS A 394 -14.52 0.19 -15.99
N PHE A 395 -15.02 -0.58 -15.00
CA PHE A 395 -16.41 -1.06 -14.92
C PHE A 395 -17.38 0.10 -14.61
N ARG A 396 -16.98 1.02 -13.71
CA ARG A 396 -17.72 2.27 -13.45
C ARG A 396 -17.80 3.16 -14.70
N ARG A 397 -16.76 3.16 -15.56
CA ARG A 397 -16.79 3.86 -16.85
C ARG A 397 -17.59 3.14 -17.93
N ARG A 398 -17.55 1.81 -17.99
CA ARG A 398 -18.33 1.01 -18.96
C ARG A 398 -19.82 1.12 -18.71
N ASN A 399 -20.26 1.12 -17.45
CA ASN A 399 -21.68 1.31 -17.12
C ASN A 399 -22.16 2.75 -17.35
N PHE A 400 -21.30 3.76 -17.15
CA PHE A 400 -21.65 5.14 -17.52
C PHE A 400 -21.75 5.33 -19.04
N VAL A 401 -20.90 4.67 -19.82
CA VAL A 401 -20.97 4.72 -21.30
C VAL A 401 -22.15 3.89 -21.83
N LEU A 402 -22.47 2.73 -21.24
CA LEU A 402 -23.63 1.92 -21.65
C LEU A 402 -24.97 2.61 -21.32
N LEU A 403 -25.08 3.32 -20.19
CA LEU A 403 -26.27 4.12 -19.86
C LEU A 403 -26.44 5.35 -20.77
N VAL A 404 -25.34 5.98 -21.21
CA VAL A 404 -25.39 7.12 -22.12
C VAL A 404 -25.62 6.69 -23.58
N VAL A 405 -25.15 5.49 -23.98
CA VAL A 405 -25.35 4.94 -25.33
C VAL A 405 -26.72 4.28 -25.48
N GLN A 406 -27.28 3.65 -24.44
CA GLN A 406 -28.67 3.14 -24.48
C GLN A 406 -29.74 4.24 -24.35
N GLY A 407 -29.41 5.41 -23.79
CA GLY A 407 -30.31 6.57 -23.74
C GLY A 407 -30.46 7.34 -25.06
N PHE A 408 -29.57 7.12 -26.03
CA PHE A 408 -29.56 7.84 -27.33
C PHE A 408 -29.96 6.98 -28.54
N CYS A 409 -30.27 5.70 -28.36
CA CYS A 409 -30.64 4.78 -29.45
C CYS A 409 -32.10 4.28 -29.35
N GLY A 410 -33.01 5.13 -28.88
CA GLY A 410 -34.42 4.79 -28.67
C GLY A 410 -35.38 5.93 -28.99
N ARG A 411 -35.25 6.55 -30.16
CA ARG A 411 -36.29 7.36 -30.84
C ARG A 411 -35.81 7.76 -32.24
N CYS A 412 -35.92 6.82 -33.17
CA CYS A 412 -36.08 7.04 -34.61
C CYS A 412 -36.42 5.69 -35.24
N HIS A 413 -37.63 5.21 -34.96
CA HIS A 413 -38.51 4.63 -35.97
C HIS A 413 -39.95 4.69 -35.48
#